data_AF-A0A1X9ZAD7-F1
#
_entry.id   AF-A0A1X9ZAD7-F1
#
_cell.length_a   1.000
_cell.length_b   1.000
_cell.length_c   1.000
_cell.angle_alpha   90.00
_cell.angle_beta   90.00
_cell.angle_gamma   90.00
#
_symmetry.space_group_name_H-M   'P 1'
#
loop_
_entity.id
_entity.type
_entity.pdbx_description
1 polymer ?
#
loop_
_entity_poly.entity_id
_entity_poly.type
_entity_poly.pdbx_seq_one_letter_code
_entity_poly.pdbx_strand_id
1 'polypeptide(L)'
;MLALEVFSINMSVKTNLISYFLKHLGKALTRDELAEVAQSHSWQRVVRTLRQDGWDIKTLSKGYRLDSPIQLLSEKSRVTISEKLRYQIIHRDLSTCQRCGRTIKDGITLQVDHKIPVDWGGTNDPDNLWTLCDLCNRGKKHFFSDYNSGQMKTLMAEPSAGKRLRIFFELNPNIEIPPYKLDIISQLRDWTRRIRKIRKENKMNIIWLRKTALHPNGAYIYRP
;
A
#
# COMPACT_ATOMS: atom_id res chain seq x y z
N MET A 1 25.50 -41.57 -31.71
CA MET A 1 25.83 -40.95 -30.41
C MET A 1 25.89 -39.44 -30.63
N LEU A 2 25.28 -38.66 -29.72
CA LEU A 2 24.90 -37.23 -29.78
C LEU A 2 23.59 -36.91 -30.51
N ALA A 3 22.55 -36.60 -29.73
CA ALA A 3 21.76 -35.37 -29.86
C ALA A 3 20.68 -35.27 -28.76
N LEU A 4 20.82 -34.24 -27.92
CA LEU A 4 19.76 -33.45 -27.27
C LEU A 4 19.11 -33.99 -25.97
N GLU A 5 19.89 -33.94 -24.88
CA GLU A 5 19.35 -33.56 -23.57
C GLU A 5 18.87 -32.10 -23.63
N VAL A 6 17.56 -31.90 -23.79
CA VAL A 6 16.95 -30.57 -23.72
C VAL A 6 16.84 -30.16 -22.25
N PHE A 7 17.70 -29.22 -21.88
CA PHE A 7 17.64 -28.30 -20.75
C PHE A 7 16.24 -28.21 -20.09
N SER A 8 16.09 -28.84 -18.93
CA SER A 8 15.01 -28.52 -17.97
C SER A 8 15.34 -27.20 -17.27
N ILE A 9 15.03 -26.08 -17.93
CA ILE A 9 15.05 -24.76 -17.27
C ILE A 9 13.83 -24.72 -16.35
N ASN A 10 14.07 -24.69 -15.04
CA ASN A 10 13.03 -24.55 -14.03
C ASN A 10 12.43 -23.13 -14.11
N MET A 11 11.45 -22.95 -15.01
CA MET A 11 10.76 -21.68 -15.22
C MET A 11 9.75 -21.42 -14.09
N SER A 12 9.63 -20.16 -13.65
CA SER A 12 8.67 -19.79 -12.60
C SER A 12 7.22 -20.05 -13.05
N VAL A 13 6.31 -20.34 -12.10
CA VAL A 13 4.86 -20.52 -12.37
C VAL A 13 4.29 -19.37 -13.23
N LYS A 14 4.75 -18.13 -12.95
CA LYS A 14 4.37 -16.94 -13.72
C LYS A 14 4.81 -17.05 -15.17
N THR A 15 6.03 -17.50 -15.42
CA THR A 15 6.58 -17.63 -16.77
C THR A 15 5.90 -18.76 -17.54
N ASN A 16 5.62 -19.90 -16.89
CA ASN A 16 4.89 -21.01 -17.52
C ASN A 16 3.49 -20.57 -17.97
N LEU A 17 2.75 -19.92 -17.07
CA LEU A 17 1.41 -19.44 -17.37
C LEU A 17 1.41 -18.42 -18.50
N ILE A 18 2.29 -17.42 -18.47
CA ILE A 18 2.27 -16.39 -19.52
C ILE A 18 2.72 -16.94 -20.87
N SER A 19 3.74 -17.81 -20.92
CA SER A 19 4.15 -18.49 -22.15
C SER A 19 3.03 -19.33 -22.73
N TYR A 20 2.25 -20.01 -21.88
CA TYR A 20 1.09 -20.78 -22.32
C TYR A 20 -0.04 -19.87 -22.82
N PHE A 21 -0.37 -18.78 -22.12
CA PHE A 21 -1.36 -17.79 -22.60
C PHE A 21 -0.96 -17.20 -23.97
N LEU A 22 0.32 -16.87 -24.18
CA LEU A 22 0.82 -16.33 -25.44
C LEU A 22 0.73 -17.35 -26.58
N LYS A 23 1.08 -18.61 -26.32
CA LYS A 23 0.93 -19.71 -27.30
C LYS A 23 -0.53 -19.96 -27.69
N HIS A 24 -1.47 -19.64 -26.80
CA HIS A 24 -2.91 -19.84 -26.96
C HIS A 24 -3.68 -18.50 -27.00
N LEU A 25 -3.09 -17.47 -27.60
CA LEU A 25 -3.69 -16.13 -27.71
C LEU A 25 -5.11 -16.20 -28.29
N GLY A 26 -6.06 -15.52 -27.65
CA GLY A 26 -7.47 -15.48 -28.06
C GLY A 26 -8.27 -16.77 -27.78
N LYS A 27 -7.67 -17.84 -27.25
CA LYS A 27 -8.38 -19.08 -26.91
C LYS A 27 -8.86 -19.09 -25.46
N ALA A 28 -10.05 -19.65 -25.24
CA ALA A 28 -10.55 -19.91 -23.90
C ALA A 28 -9.80 -21.12 -23.32
N LEU A 29 -9.04 -20.88 -22.25
CA LEU A 29 -8.29 -21.89 -21.51
C LEU A 29 -9.04 -22.23 -20.22
N THR A 30 -9.22 -23.51 -19.93
CA THR A 30 -9.94 -23.97 -18.75
C THR A 30 -9.11 -23.82 -17.47
N ARG A 31 -9.78 -23.86 -16.31
CA ARG A 31 -9.08 -23.81 -15.02
C ARG A 31 -8.19 -25.03 -14.80
N ASP A 32 -8.60 -26.20 -15.27
CA ASP A 32 -7.86 -27.45 -15.08
C ASP A 32 -6.59 -27.47 -15.94
N GLU A 33 -6.68 -27.06 -17.21
CA GLU A 33 -5.51 -26.89 -18.08
C GLU A 33 -4.49 -25.92 -17.49
N LEU A 34 -4.93 -24.77 -16.98
CA LEU A 34 -4.03 -23.78 -16.37
C LEU A 34 -3.42 -24.27 -15.05
N ALA A 35 -4.16 -25.07 -14.28
CA ALA A 35 -3.64 -25.68 -13.06
C ALA A 35 -2.53 -26.70 -13.37
N GLU A 36 -2.72 -27.51 -14.41
CA GLU A 36 -1.74 -28.50 -14.89
C GLU A 36 -0.47 -27.82 -15.37
N VAL A 37 -0.60 -26.78 -16.21
CA VAL A 37 0.54 -25.99 -16.71
C VAL A 37 1.30 -25.30 -15.58
N ALA A 38 0.59 -24.79 -14.57
CA ALA A 38 1.21 -24.08 -13.46
C ALA A 38 1.91 -25.00 -12.45
N GLN A 39 1.52 -26.27 -12.37
CA GLN A 39 1.99 -27.24 -11.38
C GLN A 39 1.97 -26.70 -9.93
N SER A 40 1.03 -25.79 -9.62
CA SER A 40 0.97 -25.09 -8.34
C SER A 40 -0.45 -24.70 -7.97
N HIS A 41 -0.89 -25.01 -6.75
CA HIS A 41 -2.18 -24.57 -6.21
C HIS A 41 -2.31 -23.05 -6.04
N SER A 42 -1.24 -22.28 -6.30
CA SER A 42 -1.23 -20.83 -6.21
C SER A 42 -1.50 -20.12 -7.54
N TRP A 43 -1.72 -20.87 -8.62
CA TRP A 43 -1.80 -20.36 -9.99
C TRP A 43 -2.86 -19.29 -10.21
N GLN A 44 -4.02 -19.38 -9.52
CA GLN A 44 -5.06 -18.34 -9.61
C GLN A 44 -4.58 -16.98 -9.08
N ARG A 45 -3.71 -16.98 -8.04
CA ARG A 45 -3.06 -15.76 -7.55
C ARG A 45 -2.07 -15.23 -8.58
N VAL A 46 -1.35 -16.11 -9.26
CA VAL A 46 -0.40 -15.73 -10.32
C VAL A 46 -1.12 -15.12 -11.51
N VAL A 47 -2.29 -15.63 -11.93
CA VAL A 47 -3.13 -15.01 -12.97
C VAL A 47 -3.56 -13.60 -12.56
N ARG A 48 -3.88 -13.38 -11.27
CA ARG A 48 -4.17 -12.04 -10.76
C ARG A 48 -2.94 -11.12 -10.86
N THR A 49 -1.75 -11.62 -10.55
CA THR A 49 -0.48 -10.88 -10.71
C THR A 49 -0.23 -10.54 -12.18
N LEU A 50 -0.39 -11.47 -13.12
CA LEU A 50 -0.24 -11.19 -14.56
C LEU A 50 -1.15 -10.05 -15.03
N ARG A 51 -2.40 -10.03 -14.56
CA ARG A 51 -3.33 -8.91 -14.84
C ARG A 51 -2.86 -7.58 -14.25
N GLN A 52 -2.30 -7.60 -13.04
CA GLN A 52 -1.70 -6.41 -12.41
C GLN A 52 -0.46 -5.94 -13.16
N ASP A 53 0.28 -6.85 -13.77
CA ASP A 53 1.42 -6.50 -14.61
C ASP A 53 0.99 -5.94 -15.98
N GLY A 54 -0.31 -5.97 -16.31
CA GLY A 54 -0.85 -5.36 -17.53
C GLY A 54 -1.18 -6.34 -18.66
N TRP A 55 -1.15 -7.65 -18.39
CA TRP A 55 -1.64 -8.64 -19.36
C TRP A 55 -3.17 -8.62 -19.42
N ASP A 56 -3.73 -8.49 -20.61
CA ASP A 56 -5.19 -8.42 -20.82
C ASP A 56 -5.86 -9.80 -20.75
N ILE A 57 -5.83 -10.39 -19.55
CA ILE A 57 -6.43 -11.70 -19.28
C ILE A 57 -7.88 -11.50 -18.80
N LYS A 58 -8.85 -11.90 -19.62
CA LYS A 58 -10.27 -11.92 -19.28
C LYS A 58 -10.62 -13.15 -18.47
N THR A 59 -11.58 -12.99 -17.55
CA THR A 59 -12.20 -14.10 -16.82
C THR A 59 -13.42 -14.57 -17.59
N LEU A 60 -13.51 -15.87 -17.83
CA LEU A 60 -14.63 -16.56 -18.45
C LEU A 60 -15.33 -17.44 -17.41
N SER A 61 -16.53 -17.94 -17.74
CA SER A 61 -17.29 -18.84 -16.86
C SER A 61 -16.47 -20.07 -16.44
N LYS A 62 -15.77 -20.70 -17.41
CA LYS A 62 -14.98 -21.93 -17.22
C LYS A 62 -13.45 -21.72 -17.15
N GLY A 63 -12.96 -20.48 -17.21
CA GLY A 63 -11.51 -20.26 -17.25
C GLY A 63 -11.09 -18.83 -17.62
N TYR A 64 -10.06 -18.70 -18.45
CA TYR A 64 -9.44 -17.43 -18.79
C TYR A 64 -9.06 -17.35 -20.27
N ARG A 65 -8.87 -16.13 -20.78
CA ARG A 65 -8.39 -15.89 -22.14
C ARG A 65 -7.50 -14.66 -22.16
N LEU A 66 -6.38 -14.73 -22.86
CA LEU A 66 -5.55 -13.56 -23.15
C LEU A 66 -6.03 -12.93 -24.46
N ASP A 67 -6.47 -11.68 -24.40
CA ASP A 67 -7.03 -10.97 -25.58
C ASP A 67 -5.96 -10.19 -26.36
N SER A 68 -4.83 -9.85 -25.73
CA SER A 68 -3.73 -9.10 -26.34
C SER A 68 -2.37 -9.74 -26.01
N PRO A 69 -1.47 -9.90 -27.00
CA PRO A 69 -0.10 -10.35 -26.77
C PRO A 69 0.80 -9.22 -26.26
N ILE A 70 0.30 -7.98 -26.30
CA ILE A 70 1.00 -6.80 -25.79
C ILE A 70 0.61 -6.63 -24.33
N GLN A 71 1.61 -6.63 -23.46
CA GLN A 71 1.46 -6.18 -22.09
C GLN A 71 1.13 -4.69 -22.12
N LEU A 72 -0.13 -4.35 -21.87
CA LEU A 72 -0.51 -2.95 -21.71
C LEU A 72 0.31 -2.43 -20.53
N LEU A 73 1.03 -1.32 -20.70
CA LEU A 73 1.73 -0.69 -19.60
C LEU A 73 0.69 -0.38 -18.53
N SER A 74 0.61 -1.23 -17.51
CA SER A 74 -0.25 -0.91 -16.39
C SER A 74 0.41 0.28 -15.72
N GLU A 75 -0.28 1.42 -15.70
CA GLU A 75 0.09 2.56 -14.85
C GLU A 75 0.10 2.21 -13.35
N LYS A 76 -0.18 0.93 -13.00
CA LYS A 76 -0.32 0.38 -11.66
C LYS A 76 0.55 -0.84 -11.43
N SER A 77 1.77 -0.90 -11.98
CA SER A 77 2.78 -1.73 -11.34
C SER A 77 3.01 -1.11 -9.95
N ARG A 78 2.44 -1.73 -8.91
CA ARG A 78 2.78 -1.35 -7.54
C ARG A 78 4.28 -1.58 -7.42
N VAL A 79 5.07 -0.51 -7.40
CA VAL A 79 6.51 -0.59 -7.22
C VAL A 79 6.76 -1.31 -5.91
N THR A 80 7.21 -2.56 -5.99
CA THR A 80 7.50 -3.38 -4.83
C THR A 80 8.72 -2.80 -4.11
N ILE A 81 8.73 -2.87 -2.77
CA ILE A 81 9.91 -2.50 -1.99
C ILE A 81 10.95 -3.59 -2.24
N SER A 82 12.06 -3.25 -2.91
CA SER A 82 13.13 -4.19 -3.24
C SER A 82 13.75 -4.79 -1.97
N GLU A 83 14.29 -6.01 -2.06
CA GLU A 83 14.93 -6.69 -0.92
C GLU A 83 16.09 -5.87 -0.34
N LYS A 84 16.89 -5.25 -1.22
CA LYS A 84 17.95 -4.30 -0.84
C LYS A 84 17.39 -3.17 0.04
N LEU A 85 16.31 -2.53 -0.41
CA LEU A 85 15.68 -1.45 0.35
C LEU A 85 15.06 -1.95 1.65
N ARG A 86 14.45 -3.14 1.65
CA ARG A 86 13.92 -3.75 2.90
C ARG A 86 15.03 -3.94 3.93
N TYR A 87 16.17 -4.50 3.51
CA TYR A 87 17.33 -4.68 4.38
C TYR A 87 17.84 -3.35 4.92
N GLN A 88 17.98 -2.33 4.06
CA GLN A 88 18.41 -0.98 4.47
C GLN A 88 17.50 -0.38 5.53
N ILE A 89 16.18 -0.46 5.38
CA ILE A 89 15.23 0.11 6.33
C ILE A 89 15.24 -0.64 7.66
N ILE A 90 15.27 -1.97 7.65
CA ILE A 90 15.35 -2.79 8.87
C ILE A 90 16.65 -2.50 9.63
N HIS A 91 17.77 -2.35 8.92
CA HIS A 91 19.06 -2.03 9.50
C HIS A 91 19.07 -0.60 10.11
N ARG A 92 18.58 0.41 9.37
CA ARG A 92 18.41 1.79 9.87
C ARG A 92 17.60 1.84 11.16
N ASP A 93 16.54 1.04 11.21
CA ASP A 93 15.59 0.96 12.32
C ASP A 93 16.06 0.01 13.43
N LEU A 94 17.33 -0.44 13.40
CA LEU A 94 17.96 -1.32 14.39
C LEU A 94 17.15 -2.59 14.69
N SER A 95 16.54 -3.19 13.66
CA SER A 95 15.67 -4.38 13.80
C SER A 95 14.62 -4.23 14.91
N THR A 96 14.05 -3.03 15.03
CA THR A 96 13.11 -2.66 16.08
C THR A 96 11.84 -2.10 15.45
N CYS A 97 10.68 -2.50 15.97
CA CYS A 97 9.42 -1.88 15.56
C CYS A 97 9.41 -0.41 15.98
N GLN A 98 9.38 0.48 14.99
CA GLN A 98 9.42 1.94 15.18
C GLN A 98 8.17 2.53 15.85
N ARG A 99 7.17 1.70 16.15
CA ARG A 99 5.94 2.13 16.83
C ARG A 99 5.81 1.63 18.26
N CYS A 100 6.19 0.38 18.55
CA CYS A 100 6.04 -0.21 19.89
C CYS A 100 7.37 -0.56 20.57
N GLY A 101 8.51 -0.42 19.89
CA GLY A 101 9.83 -0.72 20.46
C GLY A 101 10.15 -2.22 20.56
N ARG A 102 9.22 -3.12 20.26
CA ARG A 102 9.48 -4.57 20.27
C ARG A 102 10.45 -4.99 19.15
N THR A 103 11.19 -6.05 19.42
CA THR A 103 12.20 -6.67 18.55
C THR A 103 11.86 -8.14 18.31
N ILE A 104 12.62 -8.82 17.46
CA ILE A 104 12.47 -10.28 17.24
C ILE A 104 12.63 -11.11 18.53
N LYS A 105 13.31 -10.58 19.57
CA LYS A 105 13.44 -11.25 20.88
C LYS A 105 12.12 -11.35 21.62
N ASP A 106 11.14 -10.51 21.28
CA ASP A 106 9.79 -10.52 21.85
C ASP A 106 8.84 -11.49 21.11
N GLY A 107 9.38 -12.37 20.25
CA GLY A 107 8.59 -13.36 19.50
C GLY A 107 7.73 -12.78 18.37
N ILE A 108 8.03 -11.56 17.91
CA ILE A 108 7.31 -10.90 16.81
C ILE A 108 8.04 -11.03 15.47
N THR A 109 7.30 -10.82 14.38
CA THR A 109 7.87 -10.66 13.04
C THR A 109 7.88 -9.19 12.64
N LEU A 110 8.95 -8.77 11.96
CA LEU A 110 9.12 -7.40 11.46
C LEU A 110 8.91 -7.33 9.96
N GLN A 111 8.35 -6.21 9.50
CA GLN A 111 8.15 -5.91 8.09
C GLN A 111 8.37 -4.43 7.82
N VAL A 112 8.79 -4.11 6.59
CA VAL A 112 8.83 -2.73 6.12
C VAL A 112 7.46 -2.34 5.59
N ASP A 113 6.95 -1.22 6.09
CA ASP A 113 5.69 -0.61 5.70
C ASP A 113 5.93 0.84 5.25
N HIS A 114 4.90 1.46 4.66
CA HIS A 114 4.93 2.88 4.30
C HIS A 114 4.28 3.73 5.38
N LYS A 115 4.90 4.83 5.82
CA LYS A 115 4.29 5.79 6.75
C LYS A 115 3.01 6.38 6.16
N ILE A 116 3.08 6.83 4.91
CA ILE A 116 1.94 7.23 4.07
C ILE A 116 1.54 6.04 3.20
N PRO A 117 0.29 5.54 3.25
CA PRO A 117 -0.14 4.42 2.42
C PRO A 117 0.11 4.66 0.92
N VAL A 118 0.48 3.60 0.20
CA VAL A 118 0.64 3.64 -1.28
C VAL A 118 -0.63 4.11 -1.97
N ASP A 119 -1.79 3.66 -1.50
CA ASP A 119 -3.08 4.05 -2.07
C ASP A 119 -3.40 5.55 -1.85
N TRP A 120 -2.68 6.23 -0.95
CA TRP A 120 -2.73 7.68 -0.73
C TRP A 120 -1.58 8.43 -1.44
N GLY A 121 -0.79 7.74 -2.26
CA GLY A 121 0.35 8.32 -2.98
C GLY A 121 1.71 8.19 -2.28
N GLY A 122 1.82 7.37 -1.23
CA GLY A 122 3.11 7.10 -0.58
C GLY A 122 4.12 6.42 -1.53
N THR A 123 5.35 6.92 -1.54
CA THR A 123 6.46 6.41 -2.38
C THR A 123 7.33 5.40 -1.63
N ASN A 124 8.21 4.70 -2.34
CA ASN A 124 9.26 3.85 -1.75
C ASN A 124 10.48 4.66 -1.28
N ASP A 125 10.38 5.99 -1.13
CA ASP A 125 11.48 6.76 -0.53
C ASP A 125 11.77 6.26 0.88
N PRO A 126 13.05 6.11 1.26
CA PRO A 126 13.42 5.66 2.61
C PRO A 126 12.74 6.45 3.73
N ASP A 127 12.50 7.74 3.54
CA ASP A 127 11.83 8.61 4.51
C ASP A 127 10.36 8.25 4.72
N ASN A 128 9.70 7.71 3.70
CA ASN A 128 8.34 7.19 3.79
C ASN A 128 8.30 5.72 4.24
N LEU A 129 9.44 5.07 4.46
CA LEU A 129 9.49 3.68 4.92
C LEU A 129 9.88 3.59 6.40
N TRP A 130 9.41 2.54 7.06
CA TRP A 130 9.71 2.21 8.46
C TRP A 130 9.42 0.75 8.77
N THR A 131 10.06 0.25 9.82
CA THR A 131 9.95 -1.12 10.30
C THR A 131 8.84 -1.23 11.35
N LEU A 132 7.86 -2.09 11.09
CA LEU A 132 6.74 -2.37 11.99
C LEU A 132 6.66 -3.86 12.33
N CYS A 133 6.19 -4.18 13.53
CA CYS A 133 5.75 -5.53 13.83
C CYS A 133 4.42 -5.86 13.12
N ASP A 134 4.08 -7.14 13.04
CA ASP A 134 2.83 -7.63 12.47
C ASP A 134 1.57 -6.99 13.10
N LEU A 135 1.54 -6.87 14.43
CA LEU A 135 0.44 -6.23 15.17
C LEU A 135 0.31 -4.74 14.82
N CYS A 136 1.40 -3.97 14.87
CA CYS A 136 1.37 -2.54 14.55
C CYS A 136 1.02 -2.28 13.08
N ASN A 137 1.51 -3.12 12.16
CA ASN A 137 1.18 -2.99 10.74
C ASN A 137 -0.31 -3.27 10.49
N ARG A 138 -0.86 -4.36 11.06
CA ARG A 138 -2.30 -4.64 10.97
C ARG A 138 -3.13 -3.50 11.56
N GLY A 139 -2.77 -3.04 12.76
CA GLY A 139 -3.44 -1.93 13.42
C GLY A 139 -3.43 -0.66 12.56
N LYS A 140 -2.31 -0.34 11.91
CA LYS A 140 -2.21 0.78 10.98
C LYS A 140 -3.12 0.63 9.75
N LYS A 141 -3.27 -0.58 9.20
CA LYS A 141 -4.18 -0.82 8.06
C LYS A 141 -5.63 -0.56 8.45
N HIS A 142 -6.08 -1.10 9.58
CA HIS A 142 -7.42 -0.84 10.12
C HIS A 142 -7.61 0.64 10.44
N PHE A 143 -6.58 1.31 10.93
CA PHE A 143 -6.66 2.71 11.26
C PHE A 143 -6.98 3.62 10.05
N PHE A 144 -6.55 3.24 8.85
CA PHE A 144 -6.78 4.00 7.63
C PHE A 144 -7.97 3.52 6.79
N SER A 145 -8.66 2.45 7.19
CA SER A 145 -9.73 1.86 6.37
C SER A 145 -10.96 2.75 6.22
N ASP A 146 -11.17 3.67 7.15
CA ASP A 146 -12.36 4.52 7.17
C ASP A 146 -12.30 5.66 6.13
N TYR A 147 -11.14 5.86 5.50
CA TYR A 147 -10.92 6.95 4.55
C TYR A 147 -11.06 6.48 3.10
N ASN A 148 -11.70 7.31 2.27
CA ASN A 148 -11.71 7.12 0.83
C ASN A 148 -10.31 7.36 0.26
N SER A 149 -9.68 6.31 -0.27
CA SER A 149 -8.30 6.39 -0.80
C SER A 149 -8.14 7.42 -1.93
N GLY A 150 -9.17 7.63 -2.77
CA GLY A 150 -9.13 8.63 -3.83
C GLY A 150 -9.07 10.05 -3.28
N GLN A 151 -9.93 10.38 -2.32
CA GLN A 151 -9.91 11.67 -1.63
C GLN A 151 -8.59 11.90 -0.90
N MET A 152 -8.09 10.87 -0.20
CA MET A 152 -6.82 10.97 0.52
C MET A 152 -5.62 11.12 -0.41
N LYS A 153 -5.62 10.44 -1.56
CA LYS A 153 -4.57 10.62 -2.58
C LYS A 153 -4.53 12.05 -3.09
N THR A 154 -5.69 12.64 -3.40
CA THR A 154 -5.78 14.05 -3.83
C THR A 154 -5.31 15.00 -2.72
N LEU A 155 -5.72 14.74 -1.47
CA LEU A 155 -5.30 15.54 -0.32
C LEU A 155 -3.78 15.48 -0.10
N MET A 156 -3.20 14.28 -0.12
CA MET A 156 -1.76 14.11 0.12
C MET A 156 -0.90 14.65 -1.03
N ALA A 157 -1.46 14.80 -2.24
CA ALA A 157 -0.81 15.46 -3.36
C ALA A 157 -0.73 16.99 -3.23
N GLU A 158 -1.49 17.63 -2.34
CA GLU A 158 -1.37 19.07 -2.07
C GLU A 158 -0.04 19.37 -1.37
N PRO A 159 0.87 20.16 -1.96
CA PRO A 159 2.22 20.37 -1.42
C PRO A 159 2.26 21.13 -0.09
N SER A 160 1.32 22.03 0.15
CA SER A 160 1.28 22.82 1.38
C SER A 160 0.67 22.03 2.53
N ALA A 161 1.49 21.71 3.55
CA ALA A 161 1.01 21.09 4.78
C ALA A 161 -0.14 21.87 5.45
N GLY A 162 -0.13 23.20 5.37
CA GLY A 162 -1.21 24.03 5.90
C GLY A 162 -2.51 23.84 5.12
N LYS A 163 -2.44 23.78 3.79
CA LYS A 163 -3.61 23.49 2.94
C LYS A 163 -4.11 22.05 3.15
N ARG A 164 -3.21 21.05 3.27
CA ARG A 164 -3.59 19.67 3.61
C ARG A 164 -4.38 19.59 4.91
N LEU A 165 -3.90 20.23 5.97
CA LEU A 165 -4.59 20.27 7.26
C LEU A 165 -5.96 20.96 7.15
N ARG A 166 -6.03 22.10 6.47
CA ARG A 166 -7.30 22.81 6.23
C ARG A 166 -8.32 21.92 5.52
N ILE A 167 -7.94 21.34 4.39
CA ILE A 167 -8.79 20.43 3.60
C ILE A 167 -9.21 19.23 4.46
N PHE A 168 -8.30 18.68 5.26
CA PHE A 168 -8.61 17.55 6.12
C PHE A 168 -9.68 17.89 7.17
N PHE A 169 -9.62 19.07 7.78
CA PHE A 169 -10.67 19.53 8.68
C PHE A 169 -12.00 19.77 7.95
N GLU A 170 -11.96 20.39 6.77
CA GLU A 170 -13.16 20.62 5.93
C GLU A 170 -13.85 19.31 5.52
N LEU A 171 -13.08 18.25 5.27
CA LEU A 171 -13.60 16.91 4.97
C LEU A 171 -14.14 16.16 6.20
N ASN A 172 -13.84 16.62 7.41
CA ASN A 172 -14.18 15.95 8.67
C ASN A 172 -14.84 16.92 9.67
N PRO A 173 -15.95 17.60 9.30
CA PRO A 173 -16.64 18.51 10.19
C PRO A 173 -17.26 17.75 11.36
N ASN A 174 -17.17 18.31 12.57
CA ASN A 174 -17.68 17.72 13.81
C ASN A 174 -17.10 16.34 14.18
N ILE A 175 -16.01 15.92 13.55
CA ILE A 175 -15.30 14.68 13.87
C ILE A 175 -14.11 15.00 14.77
N GLU A 176 -13.91 14.21 15.82
CA GLU A 176 -12.73 14.29 16.68
C GLU A 176 -11.51 13.68 15.98
N ILE A 177 -10.46 14.49 15.81
CA ILE A 177 -9.24 14.14 15.08
C ILE A 177 -8.07 14.11 16.07
N PRO A 178 -7.57 12.92 16.41
CA PRO A 178 -6.38 12.79 17.26
C PRO A 178 -5.12 13.40 16.63
N PRO A 179 -4.17 13.93 17.44
CA PRO A 179 -2.91 14.51 16.99
C PRO A 179 -2.14 13.68 15.96
N TYR A 180 -2.05 12.36 16.16
CA TYR A 180 -1.29 11.48 15.26
C TYR A 180 -1.87 11.39 13.84
N LYS A 181 -3.17 11.66 13.65
CA LYS A 181 -3.73 11.82 12.28
C LYS A 181 -3.13 13.06 11.63
N LEU A 182 -3.07 14.16 12.37
CA LEU A 182 -2.58 15.44 11.88
C LEU A 182 -1.08 15.41 11.60
N ASP A 183 -0.30 14.62 12.36
CA ASP A 183 1.10 14.30 12.05
C ASP A 183 1.24 13.69 10.64
N ILE A 184 0.44 12.66 10.34
CA ILE A 184 0.47 11.95 9.05
C ILE A 184 0.06 12.88 7.90
N ILE A 185 -1.02 13.64 8.09
CA ILE A 185 -1.54 14.56 7.07
C ILE A 185 -0.59 15.72 6.82
N SER A 186 -0.03 16.31 7.88
CA SER A 186 0.87 17.45 7.75
C SER A 186 2.25 17.07 7.27
N GLN A 187 2.74 15.89 7.61
CA GLN A 187 4.15 15.48 7.44
C GLN A 187 5.14 16.50 8.05
N LEU A 188 4.75 17.20 9.11
CA LEU A 188 5.58 18.20 9.80
C LEU A 188 5.68 17.85 11.28
N ARG A 189 6.87 18.05 11.88
CA ARG A 189 7.02 17.95 13.34
C ARG A 189 6.24 19.03 14.10
N ASP A 190 6.20 20.25 13.57
CA ASP A 190 5.50 21.39 14.19
C ASP A 190 4.26 21.83 13.37
N TRP A 191 3.30 20.91 13.23
CA TRP A 191 2.03 21.24 12.58
C TRP A 191 1.10 22.07 13.47
N THR A 192 1.30 22.06 14.79
CA THR A 192 0.44 22.81 15.72
C THR A 192 0.46 24.32 15.44
N ARG A 193 1.61 24.87 15.05
CA ARG A 193 1.75 26.26 14.58
C ARG A 193 0.91 26.54 13.32
N ARG A 194 0.78 25.55 12.42
CA ARG A 194 -0.06 25.68 11.22
C ARG A 194 -1.54 25.75 11.56
N ILE A 195 -2.01 25.02 12.56
CA ILE A 195 -3.41 25.15 13.02
C ILE A 195 -3.72 26.56 13.52
N ARG A 196 -2.81 27.17 14.30
CA ARG A 196 -2.99 28.56 14.75
C ARG A 196 -3.13 29.52 13.56
N LYS A 197 -2.34 29.30 12.51
CA LYS A 197 -2.40 30.08 11.26
C LYS A 197 -3.73 29.85 10.52
N ILE A 198 -4.17 28.60 10.37
CA ILE A 198 -5.44 28.23 9.71
C ILE A 198 -6.64 28.88 10.44
N ARG A 199 -6.69 28.81 11.77
CA ARG A 199 -7.74 29.47 12.56
C ARG A 199 -7.86 30.96 12.23
N LYS A 200 -6.72 31.66 12.16
CA LYS A 200 -6.67 33.11 11.92
C LYS A 200 -7.01 33.47 10.47
N GLU A 201 -6.37 32.81 9.51
CA GLU A 201 -6.45 33.18 8.09
C GLU A 201 -7.73 32.68 7.43
N ASN A 202 -8.20 31.48 7.80
CA ASN A 202 -9.38 30.85 7.21
C ASN A 202 -10.64 31.03 8.07
N LYS A 203 -10.54 31.72 9.21
CA LYS A 203 -11.64 31.88 10.18
C LYS A 203 -12.27 30.56 10.63
N MET A 204 -11.49 29.47 10.61
CA MET A 204 -11.99 28.14 10.98
C MET A 204 -12.02 27.96 12.51
N ASN A 205 -13.18 27.57 13.04
CA ASN A 205 -13.34 27.24 14.44
C ASN A 205 -12.87 25.80 14.74
N ILE A 206 -11.56 25.62 14.71
CA ILE A 206 -10.89 24.37 15.10
C ILE A 206 -10.64 24.43 16.61
N ILE A 207 -11.20 23.51 17.39
CA ILE A 207 -11.14 23.50 18.86
C ILE A 207 -10.23 22.36 19.34
N TRP A 208 -9.45 22.61 20.39
CA TRP A 208 -8.72 21.54 21.09
C TRP A 208 -9.62 20.92 22.17
N LEU A 209 -9.76 19.60 22.13
CA LEU A 209 -10.46 18.80 23.12
C LEU A 209 -9.44 18.17 24.07
N ARG A 210 -9.73 18.26 25.37
CA ARG A 210 -8.88 17.69 26.42
C ARG A 210 -8.85 16.16 26.32
N LYS A 211 -7.86 15.56 26.99
CA LYS A 211 -7.67 14.11 27.02
C LYS A 211 -8.90 13.41 27.59
N THR A 212 -9.32 12.32 26.95
CA THR A 212 -10.42 11.46 27.38
C THR A 212 -9.97 10.00 27.37
N ALA A 213 -10.80 9.08 27.88
CA ALA A 213 -10.53 7.64 27.76
C ALA A 213 -10.40 7.20 26.28
N LEU A 214 -11.20 7.79 25.40
CA LEU A 214 -11.15 7.55 23.95
C LEU A 214 -9.93 8.19 23.28
N HIS A 215 -9.53 9.36 23.77
CA HIS A 215 -8.41 10.14 23.24
C HIS A 215 -7.43 10.52 24.35
N PRO A 216 -6.53 9.59 24.77
CA PRO A 216 -5.59 9.84 25.86
C PRO A 216 -4.58 10.95 25.53
N ASN A 217 -4.42 11.29 24.26
CA ASN A 217 -3.56 12.37 23.78
C ASN A 217 -4.35 13.64 23.40
N GLY A 218 -5.65 13.71 23.70
CA GLY A 218 -6.54 14.78 23.25
C GLY A 218 -6.89 14.66 21.77
N ALA A 219 -7.69 15.61 21.28
CA ALA A 219 -8.16 15.64 19.89
C ALA A 219 -8.44 17.08 19.42
N TYR A 220 -8.53 17.27 18.11
CA TYR A 220 -9.03 18.50 17.50
C TYR A 220 -10.37 18.24 16.86
N ILE A 221 -11.28 19.21 16.92
CA ILE A 221 -12.57 19.16 16.21
C ILE A 221 -12.76 20.45 15.43
N TYR A 222 -13.19 20.36 14.18
CA TYR A 222 -13.60 21.54 13.42
C TYR A 222 -15.13 21.67 13.47
N ARG A 223 -15.60 22.86 13.87
CA ARG A 223 -17.02 23.22 13.88
C ARG A 223 -17.24 24.33 12.85
N PRO A 224 -17.75 24.03 11.65
CA PRO A 224 -18.05 25.03 10.63
C PRO A 224 -18.93 26.17 11.13
#